data_AF-A0A2N6FR35-F1
#
_entry.id   AF-A0A2N6FR35-F1
#
_cell.length_a   1.000
_cell.length_b   1.000
_cell.length_c   1.000
_cell.angle_alpha   90.00
_cell.angle_beta   90.00
_cell.angle_gamma   90.00
#
_symmetry.space_group_name_H-M   'P 1'
#
loop_
_entity.id
_entity.type
_entity.pdbx_description
1 polymer ?
#
loop_
_entity_poly.entity_id
_entity_poly.type
_entity_poly.pdbx_seq_one_letter_code
_entity_poly.pdbx_strand_id
1 'polypeptide(L)'
;MELDLEFVIYGLIIILALIPLYIYRKAIYKKFYKTGNIKNFLRDIDAYLSVHHPKIKFDYSHILKKVELEEKDIRIKETLIVEELVRQYANQDYELSTQKSIDKDKLWSSYDQNSKLLKDNKFPIDWNQRKEAAWMRDENRCNRCGIKMKLLDSHALLAKQMRNGGGFNLENIVILCNDCTRVIKSANLERTAKDLNILDNLMRRVSN
;
A
#
# COMPACT_ATOMS: atom_id res chain seq x y z
N MET A 1 62.98 -26.39 0.44
CA MET A 1 63.06 -25.25 -0.49
C MET A 1 62.25 -25.48 -1.77
N GLU A 2 62.15 -26.71 -2.29
CA GLU A 2 61.27 -27.03 -3.43
C GLU A 2 59.77 -26.93 -3.09
N LEU A 3 59.34 -27.41 -1.91
CA LEU A 3 57.94 -27.28 -1.47
C LEU A 3 57.46 -25.82 -1.35
N ASP A 4 58.34 -24.90 -0.95
CA ASP A 4 58.00 -23.46 -0.88
C ASP A 4 57.84 -22.86 -2.29
N LEU A 5 58.69 -23.28 -3.23
CA LEU A 5 58.63 -22.79 -4.61
C LEU A 5 57.36 -23.29 -5.31
N GLU A 6 57.02 -24.57 -5.13
CA GLU A 6 55.79 -25.15 -5.66
C GLU A 6 54.54 -24.47 -5.09
N PHE A 7 54.52 -24.21 -3.78
CA PHE A 7 53.41 -23.51 -3.13
C PHE A 7 53.20 -22.10 -3.68
N VAL A 8 54.29 -21.35 -3.90
CA VAL A 8 54.26 -20.01 -4.51
C VAL A 8 53.76 -20.07 -5.95
N ILE A 9 54.18 -21.07 -6.73
CA ILE A 9 53.73 -21.27 -8.11
C ILE A 9 52.24 -21.58 -8.18
N TYR A 10 51.74 -22.52 -7.36
CA TYR A 10 50.31 -22.85 -7.31
C TYR A 10 49.46 -21.65 -6.84
N GLY A 11 49.94 -20.87 -5.87
CA GLY A 11 49.27 -19.65 -5.43
C GLY A 11 49.15 -18.59 -6.55
N LEU A 12 50.21 -18.40 -7.33
CA LEU A 12 50.21 -17.50 -8.48
C LEU A 12 49.23 -17.94 -9.57
N ILE A 13 49.16 -19.24 -9.86
CA ILE A 13 48.23 -19.80 -10.84
C ILE A 13 46.78 -19.57 -10.39
N ILE A 14 46.47 -19.76 -9.11
CA ILE A 14 45.13 -19.52 -8.56
C ILE A 14 44.76 -18.04 -8.69
N ILE A 15 45.66 -17.11 -8.33
CA ILE A 15 45.41 -15.67 -8.45
C ILE A 15 45.20 -15.27 -9.92
N LEU A 16 46.03 -15.79 -10.83
CA LEU A 16 45.89 -15.57 -12.27
C LEU A 16 44.59 -16.13 -12.84
N ALA A 17 44.05 -17.21 -12.29
CA ALA A 17 42.75 -17.75 -12.68
C ALA A 17 41.57 -16.92 -12.14
N LEU A 18 41.71 -16.31 -10.96
CA LEU A 18 40.67 -15.48 -10.34
C LEU A 18 40.48 -14.12 -11.04
N ILE A 19 41.53 -13.55 -11.63
CA ILE A 19 41.46 -12.25 -12.33
C ILE A 19 40.50 -12.29 -13.55
N PRO A 20 40.62 -13.25 -14.49
CA PRO A 20 39.67 -13.43 -15.58
C PRO A 20 38.24 -13.68 -15.09
N LEU A 21 38.06 -14.46 -14.02
CA LEU A 21 36.75 -14.71 -13.42
C LEU A 21 36.13 -13.42 -12.87
N TYR A 22 36.92 -12.56 -12.23
CA TYR A 22 36.46 -11.26 -11.75
C TYR A 22 36.06 -10.31 -12.90
N ILE A 23 36.88 -10.24 -13.95
CA ILE A 23 36.59 -9.43 -15.14
C ILE A 23 35.35 -9.96 -15.86
N TYR A 24 35.25 -11.28 -16.05
CA TYR A 24 34.12 -11.96 -16.65
C TYR A 24 32.84 -11.70 -15.86
N ARG A 25 32.89 -11.84 -14.53
CA ARG A 25 31.79 -11.47 -13.64
C ARG A 25 31.36 -10.02 -13.91
N LYS A 26 32.28 -9.05 -13.81
CA LYS A 26 31.98 -7.63 -14.02
C LYS A 26 31.36 -7.34 -15.39
N ALA A 27 31.85 -7.99 -16.45
CA ALA A 27 31.34 -7.85 -17.81
C ALA A 27 29.96 -8.47 -18.00
N ILE A 28 29.71 -9.65 -17.44
CA ILE A 28 28.43 -10.34 -17.49
C ILE A 28 27.35 -9.59 -16.69
N TYR A 29 27.65 -9.15 -15.47
CA TYR A 29 26.72 -8.33 -14.70
C TYR A 29 26.38 -7.02 -15.43
N LYS A 30 27.34 -6.43 -16.17
CA LYS A 30 27.06 -5.27 -17.01
C LYS A 30 26.06 -5.54 -18.13
N LYS A 31 26.07 -6.77 -18.67
CA LYS A 31 25.17 -7.23 -19.74
C LYS A 31 23.77 -7.58 -19.24
N PHE A 32 23.62 -7.87 -17.94
CA PHE A 32 22.33 -8.14 -17.30
C PHE A 32 21.56 -6.89 -16.88
N TYR A 33 22.19 -5.71 -16.81
CA TYR A 33 21.45 -4.48 -16.52
C TYR A 33 20.49 -4.16 -17.66
N LYS A 34 19.18 -4.22 -17.36
CA LYS A 34 18.17 -3.72 -18.28
C LYS A 34 18.21 -2.19 -18.29
N THR A 35 18.30 -1.63 -19.49
CA THR A 35 18.09 -0.20 -19.72
C THR A 35 16.59 0.04 -19.90
N GLY A 36 16.06 1.04 -19.22
CA GLY A 36 14.67 1.46 -19.41
C GLY A 36 14.47 2.90 -18.95
N ASN A 37 13.22 3.38 -19.00
CA ASN A 37 12.91 4.78 -18.75
C ASN A 37 12.05 4.93 -17.48
N ILE A 38 12.73 5.27 -16.37
CA ILE A 38 12.10 5.52 -15.06
C ILE A 38 11.05 6.63 -15.14
N LYS A 39 11.24 7.64 -16.00
CA LYS A 39 10.28 8.75 -16.12
C LYS A 39 8.93 8.27 -16.67
N ASN A 40 8.95 7.34 -17.62
CA ASN A 40 7.72 6.76 -18.15
C ASN A 40 7.01 5.92 -17.08
N PHE A 41 7.77 5.08 -16.37
CA PHE A 41 7.24 4.27 -15.26
C PHE A 41 6.57 5.15 -14.18
N LEU A 42 7.24 6.22 -13.75
CA LEU A 42 6.67 7.15 -12.77
C LEU A 42 5.40 7.82 -13.27
N ARG A 43 5.37 8.25 -14.54
CA ARG A 43 4.16 8.84 -15.13
C ARG A 43 3.00 7.83 -15.14
N ASP A 44 3.28 6.56 -15.45
CA ASP A 44 2.25 5.53 -15.50
C ASP A 44 1.74 5.15 -14.10
N ILE A 45 2.62 5.10 -13.10
CA ILE A 45 2.24 4.92 -11.69
C ILE A 45 1.44 6.12 -11.20
N ASP A 46 1.88 7.34 -11.49
CA ASP A 46 1.21 8.55 -11.03
C ASP A 46 -0.20 8.67 -11.62
N ALA A 47 -0.36 8.37 -12.91
CA ALA A 47 -1.66 8.29 -13.54
C ALA A 47 -2.56 7.24 -12.87
N TYR A 48 -2.02 6.07 -12.54
CA TYR A 48 -2.77 5.03 -11.83
C TYR A 48 -3.19 5.46 -10.42
N LEU A 49 -2.26 5.99 -9.63
CA LEU A 49 -2.51 6.40 -8.24
C LEU A 49 -3.44 7.61 -8.17
N SER A 50 -3.34 8.55 -9.09
CA SER A 50 -4.25 9.70 -9.18
C SER A 50 -5.69 9.28 -9.43
N VAL A 51 -5.91 8.23 -10.23
CA VAL A 51 -7.25 7.72 -10.52
C VAL A 51 -7.81 6.86 -9.38
N HIS A 52 -6.98 5.95 -8.85
CA HIS A 52 -7.44 4.95 -7.88
C HIS A 52 -7.28 5.37 -6.42
N HIS A 53 -6.36 6.26 -6.09
CA HIS A 53 -6.07 6.68 -4.71
C HIS A 53 -5.98 8.22 -4.59
N PRO A 54 -6.98 8.99 -5.07
CA PRO A 54 -6.91 10.45 -5.19
C PRO A 54 -6.78 11.22 -3.87
N LYS A 55 -7.11 10.59 -2.74
CA LYS A 55 -7.00 11.23 -1.40
C LYS A 55 -5.63 11.02 -0.75
N ILE A 56 -4.77 10.21 -1.36
CA ILE A 56 -3.43 9.94 -0.86
C ILE A 56 -2.44 10.88 -1.56
N LYS A 57 -1.60 11.55 -0.77
CA LYS A 57 -0.57 12.45 -1.30
C LYS A 57 0.74 11.68 -1.40
N PHE A 58 1.17 11.39 -2.63
CA PHE A 58 2.43 10.73 -2.91
C PHE A 58 3.52 11.78 -3.21
N ASP A 59 4.66 11.69 -2.54
CA ASP A 59 5.86 12.46 -2.83
C ASP A 59 6.82 11.63 -3.69
N TYR A 60 6.97 12.02 -4.95
CA TYR A 60 7.90 11.41 -5.91
C TYR A 60 9.29 12.07 -5.92
N SER A 61 9.42 13.29 -5.39
CA SER A 61 10.66 14.07 -5.47
C SER A 61 11.75 13.48 -4.59
N HIS A 62 11.38 13.05 -3.38
CA HIS A 62 12.30 12.38 -2.47
C HIS A 62 12.70 10.99 -2.97
N ILE A 63 11.76 10.26 -3.61
CA ILE A 63 11.99 8.92 -4.14
C ILE A 63 13.07 8.95 -5.24
N LEU A 64 12.93 9.86 -6.19
CA LEU A 64 13.88 9.98 -7.32
C LEU A 64 15.31 10.21 -6.83
N LYS A 65 15.51 11.11 -5.87
CA LYS A 65 16.84 11.42 -5.33
C LYS A 65 17.49 10.20 -4.68
N LYS A 66 16.73 9.44 -3.89
CA LYS A 66 17.24 8.26 -3.20
C LYS A 66 17.58 7.13 -4.19
N VAL A 67 16.69 6.86 -5.13
CA VAL A 67 16.80 5.74 -6.08
C VAL A 67 17.85 5.98 -7.17
N GLU A 68 18.12 7.24 -7.54
CA GLU A 68 19.20 7.58 -8.48
C GLU A 68 20.60 7.35 -7.88
N LEU A 69 20.76 7.48 -6.56
CA LEU A 69 22.04 7.34 -5.86
C LEU A 69 22.41 5.89 -5.53
N GLU A 70 21.42 5.05 -5.21
CA GLU A 70 21.66 3.73 -4.63
C GLU A 70 21.96 2.63 -5.67
N GLU A 71 21.34 2.66 -6.86
CA GLU A 71 21.33 1.48 -7.74
C GLU A 71 21.56 1.75 -9.23
N LYS A 72 21.94 0.71 -9.99
CA LYS A 72 22.10 0.78 -11.46
C LYS A 72 21.01 0.02 -12.22
N ASP A 73 20.46 -1.05 -11.65
CA ASP A 73 19.44 -1.86 -12.30
C ASP A 73 18.07 -1.18 -12.25
N ILE A 74 17.40 -1.02 -13.39
CA ILE A 74 16.11 -0.38 -13.44
C ILE A 74 15.01 -1.14 -12.71
N ARG A 75 15.01 -2.49 -12.72
CA ARG A 75 13.96 -3.28 -12.07
C ARG A 75 14.02 -3.11 -10.56
N ILE A 76 15.23 -3.06 -10.00
CA ILE A 76 15.45 -2.80 -8.58
C ILE A 76 14.98 -1.39 -8.25
N LYS A 77 15.31 -0.40 -9.10
CA LYS A 77 14.81 0.99 -8.93
C LYS A 77 13.29 1.07 -8.91
N GLU A 78 12.64 0.46 -9.89
CA GLU A 78 11.17 0.43 -9.98
C GLU A 78 10.54 -0.25 -8.75
N THR A 79 11.14 -1.35 -8.26
CA THR A 79 10.70 -2.03 -7.04
C THR A 79 10.85 -1.16 -5.81
N LEU A 80 12.01 -0.50 -5.63
CA LEU A 80 12.24 0.42 -4.50
C LEU A 80 11.29 1.62 -4.52
N ILE A 81 10.98 2.15 -5.71
CA ILE A 81 9.97 3.20 -5.89
C ILE A 81 8.62 2.71 -5.38
N VAL A 82 8.20 1.51 -5.80
CA VAL A 82 6.90 0.93 -5.40
C VAL A 82 6.84 0.72 -3.89
N GLU A 83 7.88 0.14 -3.28
CA GLU A 83 7.93 -0.07 -1.83
C GLU A 83 7.82 1.25 -1.05
N GLU A 84 8.47 2.32 -1.52
CA GLU A 84 8.39 3.63 -0.89
C GLU A 84 6.98 4.24 -1.03
N LEU A 85 6.35 4.12 -2.20
CA LEU A 85 4.97 4.59 -2.41
C LEU A 85 3.99 3.84 -1.51
N VAL A 86 4.15 2.53 -1.36
CA VAL A 86 3.33 1.72 -0.45
C VAL A 86 3.58 2.11 1.01
N ARG A 87 4.82 2.45 1.38
CA ARG A 87 5.14 2.98 2.70
C ARG A 87 4.43 4.32 2.96
N GLN A 88 4.48 5.25 1.99
CA GLN A 88 3.74 6.52 2.10
C GLN A 88 2.23 6.28 2.23
N TYR A 89 1.68 5.36 1.43
CA TYR A 89 0.29 4.95 1.54
C TYR A 89 -0.07 4.39 2.93
N ALA A 90 0.80 3.57 3.53
CA ALA A 90 0.56 2.98 4.84
C ALA A 90 0.70 4.00 5.98
N ASN A 91 1.69 4.90 5.89
CA ASN A 91 2.02 5.87 6.93
C ASN A 91 1.22 7.17 6.85
N GLN A 92 0.41 7.40 5.82
CA GLN A 92 -0.43 8.58 5.78
C GLN A 92 -1.42 8.60 6.95
N ASP A 93 -1.34 9.67 7.73
CA ASP A 93 -2.22 9.94 8.86
C ASP A 93 -3.68 9.92 8.43
N TYR A 94 -4.50 9.23 9.22
CA TYR A 94 -5.92 9.14 9.02
C TYR A 94 -6.62 9.00 10.36
N GLU A 95 -7.49 9.97 10.66
CA GLU A 95 -8.32 9.95 11.86
C GLU A 95 -9.76 9.59 11.49
N LEU A 96 -10.32 8.65 12.26
CA LEU A 96 -11.71 8.26 12.14
C LEU A 96 -12.62 9.36 12.70
N SER A 97 -13.17 10.18 11.82
CA SER A 97 -14.08 11.28 12.16
C SER A 97 -15.53 10.96 11.81
N THR A 98 -16.46 11.72 12.41
CA THR A 98 -17.87 11.63 12.03
C THR A 98 -18.09 12.13 10.61
N GLN A 99 -19.00 11.48 9.92
CA GLN A 99 -19.32 11.69 8.53
C GLN A 99 -20.59 12.52 8.37
N LYS A 100 -20.87 12.95 7.14
CA LYS A 100 -22.13 13.63 6.81
C LYS A 100 -23.31 12.66 6.99
N SER A 101 -24.46 13.24 7.33
CA SER A 101 -25.73 12.51 7.33
C SER A 101 -26.23 12.29 5.91
N ILE A 102 -27.34 11.56 5.78
CA ILE A 102 -28.12 11.45 4.55
C ILE A 102 -29.47 12.16 4.73
N ASP A 103 -30.15 12.41 3.62
CA ASP A 103 -31.47 13.03 3.64
C ASP A 103 -32.48 12.16 4.43
N LYS A 104 -33.34 12.82 5.22
CA LYS A 104 -34.24 12.13 6.17
C LYS A 104 -35.26 11.21 5.49
N ASP A 105 -35.64 11.53 4.26
CA ASP A 105 -36.52 10.74 3.39
C ASP A 105 -35.90 9.40 2.96
N LYS A 106 -34.57 9.28 2.98
CA LYS A 106 -33.84 8.05 2.68
C LYS A 106 -33.68 7.14 3.91
N LEU A 107 -34.06 7.61 5.10
CA LEU A 107 -34.02 6.82 6.33
C LEU A 107 -35.26 5.92 6.41
N TRP A 108 -35.07 4.70 6.92
CA TRP A 108 -36.16 3.76 7.15
C TRP A 108 -36.80 3.95 8.53
N SER A 109 -38.02 3.45 8.70
CA SER A 109 -38.87 3.71 9.88
C SER A 109 -38.25 3.28 11.22
N SER A 110 -37.42 2.23 11.25
CA SER A 110 -36.76 1.75 12.47
C SER A 110 -35.38 2.36 12.71
N TYR A 111 -34.92 3.29 11.86
CA TYR A 111 -33.57 3.86 11.94
C TYR A 111 -33.24 4.43 13.32
N ASP A 112 -34.08 5.35 13.83
CA ASP A 112 -33.82 6.07 15.09
C ASP A 112 -33.82 5.15 16.32
N GLN A 113 -34.65 4.12 16.30
CA GLN A 113 -34.73 3.14 17.39
C GLN A 113 -33.48 2.27 17.43
N ASN A 114 -33.05 1.77 16.25
CA ASN A 114 -31.90 0.89 16.09
C ASN A 114 -30.55 1.62 16.14
N SER A 115 -30.56 2.94 16.01
CA SER A 115 -29.38 3.79 16.12
C SER A 115 -28.82 3.90 17.55
N LYS A 116 -29.67 3.65 18.55
CA LYS A 116 -29.29 3.71 19.97
C LYS A 116 -28.42 2.50 20.35
N LEU A 117 -27.47 2.72 21.25
CA LEU A 117 -26.64 1.65 21.81
C LEU A 117 -27.52 0.62 22.53
N LEU A 118 -27.48 -0.62 22.05
CA LEU A 118 -28.04 -1.77 22.76
C LEU A 118 -27.17 -2.10 23.97
N LYS A 119 -27.78 -2.51 25.09
CA LYS A 119 -27.07 -2.87 26.33
C LYS A 119 -25.98 -3.94 26.13
N ASP A 120 -26.12 -4.76 25.09
CA ASP A 120 -25.22 -5.88 24.80
C ASP A 120 -24.06 -5.53 23.85
N ASN A 121 -23.89 -4.27 23.42
CA ASN A 121 -22.90 -3.86 22.39
C ASN A 121 -22.99 -4.67 21.08
N LYS A 122 -24.17 -5.19 20.75
CA LYS A 122 -24.43 -5.90 19.49
C LYS A 122 -24.73 -4.90 18.38
N PHE A 123 -24.32 -5.26 17.15
CA PHE A 123 -24.75 -4.51 15.97
C PHE A 123 -26.26 -4.60 15.79
N PRO A 124 -26.89 -3.55 15.24
CA PRO A 124 -28.32 -3.55 15.01
C PRO A 124 -28.68 -4.49 13.85
N ILE A 125 -29.95 -4.93 13.81
CA ILE A 125 -30.46 -5.89 12.81
C ILE A 125 -30.33 -5.33 11.39
N ASP A 126 -30.41 -4.00 11.24
CA ASP A 126 -30.31 -3.25 10.00
C ASP A 126 -28.86 -2.88 9.62
N TRP A 127 -27.84 -3.51 10.23
CA TRP A 127 -26.43 -3.16 9.99
C TRP A 127 -26.01 -3.22 8.51
N ASN A 128 -26.47 -4.23 7.77
CA ASN A 128 -26.17 -4.34 6.34
C ASN A 128 -26.78 -3.19 5.54
N GLN A 129 -28.02 -2.78 5.87
CA GLN A 129 -28.68 -1.63 5.26
C GLN A 129 -27.95 -0.32 5.59
N ARG A 130 -27.45 -0.17 6.82
CA ARG A 130 -26.61 0.98 7.23
C ARG A 130 -25.29 1.02 6.46
N LYS A 131 -24.62 -0.12 6.31
CA LYS A 131 -23.39 -0.24 5.51
C LYS A 131 -23.65 0.19 4.06
N GLU A 132 -24.74 -0.28 3.47
CA GLU A 132 -25.12 0.06 2.09
C GLU A 132 -25.44 1.56 1.94
N ALA A 133 -26.23 2.14 2.84
CA ALA A 133 -26.55 3.56 2.83
C ALA A 133 -25.30 4.44 2.99
N ALA A 134 -24.37 4.06 3.89
CA ALA A 134 -23.10 4.77 4.05
C ALA A 134 -22.18 4.61 2.82
N TRP A 135 -22.20 3.45 2.15
CA TRP A 135 -21.44 3.23 0.92
C TRP A 135 -21.96 4.09 -0.24
N MET A 136 -23.29 4.20 -0.38
CA MET A 136 -23.91 5.10 -1.36
C MET A 136 -23.63 6.57 -1.04
N ARG A 137 -23.68 6.98 0.24
CA ARG A 137 -23.33 8.34 0.69
C ARG A 137 -21.92 8.74 0.25
N ASP A 138 -20.97 7.81 0.37
CA ASP A 138 -19.56 8.06 0.05
C ASP A 138 -19.25 7.82 -1.44
N GLU A 139 -20.27 7.81 -2.31
CA GLU A 139 -20.16 7.60 -3.76
C GLU A 139 -19.39 6.32 -4.14
N ASN A 140 -19.55 5.27 -3.34
CA ASN A 140 -18.89 3.98 -3.50
C ASN A 140 -17.36 4.07 -3.35
N ARG A 141 -16.84 5.08 -2.66
CA ARG A 141 -15.40 5.33 -2.49
C ARG A 141 -14.94 5.14 -1.06
N CYS A 142 -13.67 4.78 -0.92
CA CYS A 142 -13.01 4.70 0.39
C CYS A 142 -12.92 6.09 1.01
N ASN A 143 -13.29 6.20 2.28
CA ASN A 143 -13.18 7.45 3.01
C ASN A 143 -11.71 7.92 3.12
N ARG A 144 -10.78 7.01 3.41
CA ARG A 144 -9.34 7.28 3.53
C ARG A 144 -8.64 7.54 2.19
N CYS A 145 -8.64 6.58 1.27
CA CYS A 145 -7.83 6.68 0.04
C CYS A 145 -8.60 7.12 -1.21
N GLY A 146 -9.93 7.07 -1.21
CA GLY A 146 -10.75 7.50 -2.35
C GLY A 146 -10.95 6.44 -3.45
N ILE A 147 -10.42 5.23 -3.29
CA ILE A 147 -10.62 4.14 -4.25
C ILE A 147 -12.09 3.77 -4.37
N LYS A 148 -12.57 3.64 -5.60
CA LYS A 148 -13.92 3.13 -5.89
C LYS A 148 -13.95 1.63 -5.66
N MET A 149 -14.94 1.14 -4.91
CA MET A 149 -15.05 -0.26 -4.53
C MET A 149 -16.51 -0.75 -4.60
N LYS A 150 -16.68 -2.07 -4.72
CA LYS A 150 -18.00 -2.71 -4.61
C LYS A 150 -18.42 -2.77 -3.14
N LEU A 151 -19.72 -2.86 -2.87
CA LEU A 151 -20.25 -2.99 -1.52
C LEU A 151 -19.66 -4.19 -0.75
N LEU A 152 -19.43 -5.32 -1.44
CA LEU A 152 -18.84 -6.53 -0.86
C LEU A 152 -17.40 -6.31 -0.36
N ASP A 153 -16.61 -5.53 -1.09
CA ASP A 153 -15.20 -5.23 -0.77
C ASP A 153 -15.04 -4.08 0.24
N SER A 154 -16.17 -3.48 0.63
CA SER A 154 -16.21 -2.37 1.57
C SER A 154 -16.32 -2.86 3.02
N HIS A 155 -15.69 -2.13 3.94
CA HIS A 155 -15.78 -2.37 5.37
C HIS A 155 -16.35 -1.15 6.06
N ALA A 156 -17.33 -1.37 6.94
CA ALA A 156 -17.88 -0.35 7.80
C ALA A 156 -17.15 -0.35 9.15
N LEU A 157 -16.54 0.77 9.51
CA LEU A 157 -15.99 1.03 10.84
C LEU A 157 -16.81 2.11 11.53
N LEU A 158 -16.78 2.11 12.86
CA LEU A 158 -17.37 3.18 13.66
C LEU A 158 -16.32 4.27 13.92
N ALA A 159 -16.68 5.53 13.65
CA ALA A 159 -15.82 6.68 13.93
C ALA A 159 -15.56 6.80 15.44
N LYS A 160 -16.65 6.78 16.22
CA LYS A 160 -16.67 6.68 17.67
C LYS A 160 -17.04 5.26 18.07
N GLN A 161 -16.17 4.61 18.83
CA GLN A 161 -16.40 3.24 19.31
C GLN A 161 -17.56 3.16 20.30
N MET A 162 -18.23 2.01 20.38
CA MET A 162 -19.37 1.76 21.29
C MET A 162 -18.99 2.01 22.75
N ARG A 163 -17.81 1.55 23.18
CA ARG A 163 -17.24 1.78 24.51
C ARG A 163 -17.06 3.26 24.88
N ASN A 164 -16.98 4.13 23.88
CA ASN A 164 -16.83 5.58 24.05
C ASN A 164 -18.18 6.31 23.86
N GLY A 165 -19.31 5.59 23.89
CA GLY A 165 -20.64 6.15 23.68
C GLY A 165 -20.96 6.47 22.22
N GLY A 166 -20.35 5.76 21.26
CA GLY A 166 -20.70 5.85 19.85
C GLY A 166 -21.92 5.00 19.50
N GLY A 167 -22.94 5.60 18.87
CA GLY A 167 -24.13 4.91 18.38
C GLY A 167 -23.96 4.34 16.97
N PHE A 168 -25.06 3.86 16.38
CA PHE A 168 -25.07 3.29 15.02
C PHE A 168 -25.59 4.25 13.95
N ASN A 169 -25.68 5.55 14.26
CA ASN A 169 -26.07 6.57 13.29
C ASN A 169 -25.13 6.55 12.07
N LEU A 170 -25.64 6.90 10.89
CA LEU A 170 -24.86 6.91 9.65
C LEU A 170 -23.65 7.85 9.72
N GLU A 171 -23.76 8.95 10.45
CA GLU A 171 -22.65 9.89 10.73
C GLU A 171 -21.51 9.20 11.49
N ASN A 172 -21.80 8.14 12.24
CA ASN A 172 -20.78 7.37 12.94
C ASN A 172 -20.19 6.23 12.09
N ILE A 173 -20.70 6.00 10.88
CA ILE A 173 -20.26 4.90 10.01
C ILE A 173 -19.32 5.43 8.93
N VAL A 174 -18.12 4.87 8.91
CA VAL A 174 -17.06 5.17 7.95
C VAL A 174 -16.85 3.97 7.03
N ILE A 175 -16.86 4.19 5.72
CA ILE A 175 -16.64 3.15 4.72
C ILE A 175 -15.20 3.18 4.23
N LEU A 176 -14.53 2.02 4.30
CA LEU A 176 -13.13 1.85 3.89
C LEU A 176 -12.95 0.63 3.00
N CYS A 177 -11.91 0.66 2.16
CA CYS A 177 -11.48 -0.52 1.42
C CYS A 177 -10.71 -1.49 2.32
N ASN A 178 -10.49 -2.71 1.84
CA ASN A 178 -9.71 -3.73 2.55
C ASN A 178 -8.34 -3.22 3.00
N ASP A 179 -7.56 -2.61 2.10
CA ASP A 179 -6.21 -2.12 2.42
C ASP A 179 -6.23 -1.05 3.51
N CYS A 180 -7.09 -0.04 3.40
CA CYS A 180 -7.22 1.01 4.43
C CYS A 180 -7.68 0.44 5.77
N THR A 181 -8.59 -0.54 5.75
CA THR A 181 -9.06 -1.23 6.97
C THR A 181 -7.92 -1.96 7.66
N ARG A 182 -7.07 -2.64 6.89
CA ARG A 182 -5.89 -3.35 7.42
C ARG A 182 -4.87 -2.39 7.98
N VAL A 183 -4.58 -1.28 7.28
CA VAL A 183 -3.66 -0.24 7.76
C VAL A 183 -4.12 0.31 9.11
N ILE A 184 -5.38 0.69 9.26
CA ILE A 184 -5.90 1.28 10.51
C ILE A 184 -5.91 0.28 11.67
N LYS A 185 -6.18 -0.99 11.40
CA LYS A 185 -6.21 -2.04 12.43
C LYS A 185 -4.84 -2.65 12.75
N SER A 186 -3.82 -2.26 12.01
CA SER A 186 -2.50 -2.88 12.09
C SER A 186 -1.72 -2.42 13.31
N ALA A 187 -1.18 -3.38 14.07
CA ALA A 187 -0.18 -3.10 15.10
C ALA A 187 1.25 -2.93 14.53
N ASN A 188 1.52 -3.51 13.36
CA ASN A 188 2.82 -3.45 12.68
C ASN A 188 2.62 -3.04 11.21
N LEU A 189 2.76 -1.74 10.93
CA LEU A 189 2.54 -1.18 9.61
C LEU A 189 3.53 -1.71 8.57
N GLU A 190 4.79 -1.95 8.94
CA GLU A 190 5.81 -2.45 8.02
C GLU A 190 5.47 -3.84 7.47
N ARG A 191 4.98 -4.73 8.34
CA ARG A 191 4.52 -6.05 7.92
C ARG A 191 3.26 -5.92 7.08
N THR A 192 2.28 -5.15 7.55
CA THR A 192 1.00 -4.99 6.86
C THR A 192 1.18 -4.43 5.45
N ALA A 193 2.11 -3.49 5.26
CA ALA A 193 2.42 -2.87 3.96
C ALA A 193 2.81 -3.90 2.89
N LYS A 194 3.49 -4.99 3.27
CA LYS A 194 3.93 -6.06 2.35
C LYS A 194 2.80 -6.95 1.84
N ASP A 195 1.65 -6.91 2.51
CA ASP A 195 0.52 -7.78 2.19
C ASP A 195 -0.65 -6.98 1.57
N LEU A 196 -0.48 -5.68 1.28
CA LEU A 196 -1.56 -4.84 0.76
C LEU A 196 -1.80 -5.09 -0.74
N ASN A 197 -3.05 -5.02 -1.18
CA ASN A 197 -3.40 -5.20 -2.59
C ASN A 197 -2.80 -4.09 -3.48
N ILE A 198 -2.62 -2.88 -2.95
CA ILE A 198 -1.93 -1.79 -3.66
C ILE A 198 -0.49 -2.18 -4.05
N LEU A 199 0.23 -2.94 -3.21
CA LEU A 199 1.57 -3.41 -3.53
C LEU A 199 1.54 -4.34 -4.74
N ASP A 200 0.70 -5.38 -4.71
CA ASP A 200 0.57 -6.32 -5.82
C ASP A 200 0.19 -5.62 -7.13
N ASN A 201 -0.72 -4.65 -7.06
CA ASN A 201 -1.15 -3.88 -8.23
C ASN A 201 -0.04 -3.00 -8.81
N LEU A 202 0.81 -2.42 -7.98
CA LEU A 202 1.95 -1.62 -8.42
C LEU A 202 3.11 -2.51 -8.90
N MET A 203 3.37 -3.64 -8.24
CA MET A 203 4.42 -4.59 -8.63
C MET A 203 4.17 -5.20 -10.01
N ARG A 204 2.90 -5.41 -10.40
CA ARG A 204 2.53 -5.84 -11.77
C ARG A 204 2.92 -4.84 -12.86
N ARG A 205 3.22 -3.59 -12.50
CA ARG A 205 3.63 -2.52 -13.41
C ARG A 205 5.15 -2.38 -13.52
N VAL A 206 5.90 -3.08 -12.67
CA VAL A 206 7.36 -3.14 -12.76
C VAL A 206 7.75 -3.92 -14.01
N SER A 207 8.70 -3.38 -14.77
CA SER A 207 9.16 -3.93 -16.04
C SER A 207 9.65 -5.37 -15.87
N ASN A 208 9.16 -6.28 -16.71
CA ASN A 208 9.66 -7.67 -16.77
C ASN A 208 11.01 -7.76 -17.47
#